data_AF-A0A8J3WZC4-F1
#
_entry.id   AF-A0A8J3WZC4-F1
#
_cell.length_a   1.000
_cell.length_b   1.000
_cell.length_c   1.000
_cell.angle_alpha   90.00
_cell.angle_beta   90.00
_cell.angle_gamma   90.00
#
_symmetry.space_group_name_H-M   'P 1'
#
loop_
_entity.id
_entity.type
_entity.pdbx_description
1 polymer ?
#
loop_
_entity_poly.entity_id
_entity_poly.type
_entity_poly.pdbx_seq_one_letter_code
_entity_poly.pdbx_strand_id
1 'polypeptide(L)' 'MSERQAPLYCPYCGEEDLRPSAEGGHGAWECHSCARVFSVKFLGLIGKALEVSR' A
#
# COMPACT_ATOMS: atom_id res chain seq x y z
N MET A 1 -10.18 -6.97 -12.62
CA MET A 1 -9.67 -5.62 -12.31
C MET A 1 -9.23 -5.64 -10.86
N SER A 2 -7.93 -5.54 -10.54
CA SER A 2 -7.46 -5.58 -9.15
C SER A 2 -7.91 -4.30 -8.45
N GLU A 3 -8.77 -4.42 -7.43
CA GLU A 3 -9.45 -3.30 -6.74
C GLU A 3 -8.54 -2.49 -5.81
N ARG A 4 -7.21 -2.69 -5.85
CA ARG A 4 -6.24 -2.00 -5.00
C ARG A 4 -5.34 -1.13 -5.85
N GLN A 5 -5.35 0.16 -5.57
CA GLN A 5 -4.40 1.09 -6.18
C GLN A 5 -2.99 0.80 -5.65
N ALA A 6 -2.00 0.86 -6.53
CA ALA A 6 -0.60 0.78 -6.13
C ALA A 6 -0.22 1.98 -5.26
N PRO A 7 0.61 1.81 -4.22
CA PRO A 7 1.28 2.93 -3.58
C PRO A 7 2.14 3.63 -4.63
N LEU A 8 2.08 4.97 -4.65
CA LEU A 8 2.84 5.77 -5.62
C LEU A 8 4.25 6.08 -5.11
N TYR A 9 4.42 6.28 -3.79
CA TYR A 9 5.70 6.68 -3.18
C TYR A 9 6.12 5.75 -2.05
N CYS A 10 7.42 5.44 -1.98
CA CYS A 10 8.00 4.68 -0.89
C CYS A 10 7.86 5.47 0.42
N PRO A 11 7.25 4.91 1.48
CA PRO A 11 7.09 5.63 2.75
C PRO A 11 8.42 5.92 3.47
N TYR A 12 9.53 5.32 3.01
CA TYR A 12 10.84 5.48 3.62
C TYR A 12 11.79 6.42 2.86
N CYS A 13 11.70 6.52 1.54
CA CYS A 13 12.62 7.35 0.74
C CYS A 13 11.94 8.30 -0.24
N GLY A 14 10.62 8.21 -0.43
CA GLY A 14 9.89 9.07 -1.36
C GLY A 14 10.03 8.71 -2.84
N GLU A 15 10.80 7.67 -3.19
CA GLU A 15 10.97 7.21 -4.57
C GLU A 15 9.77 6.37 -5.06
N GLU A 16 9.59 6.31 -6.39
CA GLU A 16 8.44 5.68 -7.05
C GLU A 16 8.75 4.27 -7.60
N ASP A 17 10.00 3.78 -7.48
CA ASP A 17 10.39 2.44 -7.94
C ASP A 17 9.91 1.35 -6.94
N LEU A 18 8.60 1.18 -6.93
CA LEU A 18 7.85 0.25 -6.08
C LEU A 18 7.33 -0.93 -6.90
N ARG A 19 7.58 -2.15 -6.41
CA ARG A 19 7.07 -3.39 -7.00
C ARG A 19 6.31 -4.21 -5.97
N PRO A 20 5.26 -4.96 -6.35
CA PRO A 20 4.69 -5.97 -5.46
C PRO A 20 5.77 -7.00 -5.10
N SER A 21 5.94 -7.28 -3.81
CA SER A 21 6.91 -8.29 -3.38
C SER A 21 6.34 -9.70 -3.59
N ALA A 22 7.09 -10.56 -4.27
CA ALA A 22 6.70 -11.95 -4.50
C ALA A 22 6.73 -12.80 -3.22
N GLU A 23 7.57 -12.44 -2.26
CA GLU A 23 7.80 -13.22 -1.02
C GLU A 23 6.96 -12.72 0.17
N GLY A 24 6.56 -11.44 0.20
CA GLY A 24 5.92 -10.83 1.37
C GLY A 24 4.40 -11.07 1.53
N GLY A 25 3.78 -11.83 0.62
CA GLY A 25 2.34 -12.12 0.66
C GLY A 25 1.44 -10.94 0.26
N HIS A 26 0.15 -11.00 0.62
CA HIS A 26 -0.85 -10.04 0.17
C HIS A 26 -0.55 -8.61 0.62
N GLY A 27 -0.42 -7.69 -0.34
CA GLY A 27 -0.20 -6.27 -0.07
C GLY A 27 1.25 -5.94 0.30
N ALA A 28 2.20 -6.87 0.14
CA ALA A 28 3.62 -6.57 0.28
C ALA A 28 4.19 -5.86 -0.94
N TRP A 29 5.12 -4.95 -0.67
CA TRP A 29 5.78 -4.09 -1.64
C TRP A 29 7.26 -3.98 -1.31
N GLU A 30 8.08 -3.88 -2.33
CA GLU A 30 9.51 -3.64 -2.25
C GLU A 30 9.87 -2.35 -2.99
N CYS A 31 10.76 -1.56 -2.39
CA CYS A 31 11.34 -0.37 -3.01
C CYS A 31 12.74 -0.70 -3.51
N HIS A 32 12.96 -0.61 -4.82
CA HIS A 32 14.25 -0.91 -5.43
C HIS A 32 15.27 0.21 -5.23
N SER A 33 14.82 1.45 -5.01
CA SER A 33 15.71 2.59 -4.72
C SER A 33 16.37 2.54 -3.33
N CYS A 34 15.68 1.96 -2.32
CA CYS A 34 16.20 1.92 -0.94
C CYS A 34 16.23 0.52 -0.31
N ALA A 35 15.96 -0.53 -1.10
CA ALA A 35 15.99 -1.94 -0.72
C ALA A 35 15.12 -2.33 0.49
N ARG A 36 14.03 -1.59 0.76
CA ARG A 36 13.11 -1.88 1.87
C ARG A 36 11.86 -2.60 1.37
N VAL A 37 11.41 -3.57 2.18
CA VAL A 37 10.14 -4.28 1.99
C VAL A 37 9.15 -3.86 3.06
N PHE A 38 7.89 -3.64 2.68
CA PHE A 38 6.81 -3.23 3.58
C PHE A 38 5.47 -3.82 3.12
N SER A 39 4.43 -3.72 3.95
CA SER A 39 3.08 -4.15 3.58
C SER A 39 2.05 -3.03 3.75
N VAL A 40 1.08 -3.00 2.84
CA VAL A 40 -0.07 -2.10 2.87
C VAL A 40 -1.32 -2.90 3.18
N LYS A 41 -2.07 -2.44 4.18
CA LYS A 41 -3.28 -3.12 4.66
C LYS A 41 -4.46 -2.14 4.69
N PHE A 42 -5.58 -2.54 4.11
CA PHE A 42 -6.86 -1.87 4.34
C PHE A 42 -7.36 -2.20 5.75
N LEU A 43 -7.55 -1.19 6.58
CA LEU A 43 -7.99 -1.35 7.98
C LEU A 43 -9.50 -1.16 8.16
N GLY A 44 -10.16 -0.45 7.25
CA GLY A 44 -11.56 -0.05 7.37
C GLY A 44 -11.76 1.41 6.97
N LEU A 45 -13.00 1.88 7.08
CA LEU A 45 -13.35 3.28 6.88
C LEU A 45 -13.19 4.07 8.19
N ILE A 46 -12.76 5.32 8.09
CA ILE A 46 -12.77 6.25 9.24
C ILE A 46 -14.21 6.56 9.64
N GLY A 47 -14.51 6.65 10.94
CA GLY A 47 -15.87 6.64 11.49
C GLY A 47 -16.87 7.61 10.85
N LYS A 48 -16.42 8.79 10.40
CA LYS A 48 -17.27 9.80 9.74
C LYS A 48 -17.86 9.32 8.40
N ALA A 49 -17.21 8.39 7.70
CA ALA A 49 -17.70 7.84 6.43
C ALA A 49 -18.86 6.85 6.61
N LEU A 50 -19.00 6.23 7.79
CA LEU A 50 -20.08 5.30 8.11
C LEU A 50 -21.40 6.03 8.42
N GLU A 51 -21.34 7.26 8.92
CA GLU A 51 -22.52 8.07 9.28
C GLU A 51 -23.26 8.63 8.06
N VAL A 52 -22.53 8.93 6.98
CA VAL A 52 -23.10 9.52 5.74
C VAL A 52 -23.79 8.46 4.85
N SER A 53 -23.64 7.17 5.19
CA SER A 53 -24.25 6.05 4.45
C SER A 53 -25.52 5.49 5.13
N ARG A 54 -26.06 6.17 6.15
CA ARG A 54 -27.36 5.87 6.78
C ARG A 54 -28.36 6.98 6.49
#